data_AF-A0A318KQG3-F1
#
_entry.id   AF-A0A318KQG3-F1
#
_cell.length_a   1.000
_cell.length_b   1.000
_cell.length_c   1.000
_cell.angle_alpha   90.00
_cell.angle_beta   90.00
_cell.angle_gamma   90.00
#
_symmetry.space_group_name_H-M   'P 1'
#
loop_
_entity.id
_entity.type
_entity.pdbx_description
1 polymer ?
#
loop_
_entity_poly.entity_id
_entity_poly.type
_entity_poly.pdbx_seq_one_letter_code
_entity_poly.pdbx_strand_id
1 'polypeptide(L)'
;MKQVFRARRATPAQQGLTLIGQMMVLLVAGALGAVALSSWLDVQVRERATEAYNQLEAIKPAAEKLGREQRGQPWPASLAMATLGEAPAGSHFVPGSWQASAQDRLLTVSVQLQDTGRHLDGQRLLLKGWLEEDGDVRWVCASDVDPRWHKQLPAPCQYKPSRSPEPKSE
;
A
#
# COMPACT_ATOMS: atom_id res chain seq x y z
N MET A 1 67.02 30.53 -41.24
CA MET A 1 67.01 29.37 -40.32
C MET A 1 66.08 29.66 -39.15
N LYS A 2 65.36 28.63 -38.69
CA LYS A 2 64.08 28.66 -37.96
C LYS A 2 64.18 29.21 -36.53
N GLN A 3 63.32 30.18 -36.19
CA GLN A 3 63.01 30.57 -34.80
C GLN A 3 61.91 29.62 -34.29
N VAL A 4 62.30 28.65 -33.46
CA VAL A 4 61.37 27.69 -32.85
C VAL A 4 60.73 28.33 -31.62
N PHE A 5 59.53 28.90 -31.80
CA PHE A 5 58.69 29.33 -30.68
C PHE A 5 58.20 28.09 -29.92
N ARG A 6 58.79 27.83 -28.75
CA ARG A 6 58.40 26.76 -27.84
C ARG A 6 57.23 27.25 -26.98
N ALA A 7 56.00 27.00 -27.43
CA ALA A 7 54.80 27.26 -26.63
C ALA A 7 54.82 26.37 -25.37
N ARG A 8 55.04 26.98 -24.20
CA ARG A 8 54.80 26.31 -22.91
C ARG A 8 53.28 26.23 -22.72
N ARG A 9 52.70 25.03 -22.87
CA ARG A 9 51.34 24.78 -22.40
C ARG A 9 51.35 24.90 -20.88
N ALA A 10 50.71 25.93 -20.34
CA ALA A 10 50.32 25.94 -18.94
C ALA A 10 49.18 24.92 -18.79
N THR A 11 49.46 23.74 -18.25
CA THR A 11 48.41 22.90 -17.71
C THR A 11 47.82 23.64 -16.52
N PRO A 12 46.49 23.87 -16.44
CA PRO A 12 45.90 24.34 -15.19
C PRO A 12 46.35 23.35 -14.11
N ALA A 13 46.92 23.86 -13.03
CA ALA A 13 47.21 23.03 -11.87
C ALA A 13 45.88 22.39 -11.47
N GLN A 14 45.67 21.12 -11.83
CA GLN A 14 44.59 20.35 -11.26
C GLN A 14 44.94 20.23 -9.80
N GLN A 15 44.35 21.12 -9.00
CA GLN A 15 44.25 20.99 -7.55
C GLN A 15 43.48 19.70 -7.33
N GLY A 16 44.20 18.58 -7.35
CA GLY A 16 43.64 17.26 -7.15
C GLY A 16 42.87 17.30 -5.85
N LEU A 17 41.59 16.91 -5.90
CA LEU A 17 40.87 16.58 -4.68
C LEU A 17 41.78 15.65 -3.89
N THR A 18 42.20 16.10 -2.71
CA THR A 18 43.04 15.26 -1.87
C THR A 18 42.24 13.99 -1.58
N LEU A 19 42.89 12.83 -1.65
CA LEU A 19 42.24 11.54 -1.38
C LEU A 19 41.50 11.58 -0.03
N ILE A 20 42.08 12.25 0.97
CA ILE A 20 41.48 12.48 2.28
C ILE A 20 40.22 13.36 2.23
N GLY A 21 40.19 14.37 1.36
CA GLY A 21 39.00 15.20 1.15
C GLY A 21 37.85 14.41 0.56
N GLN A 22 38.12 13.54 -0.42
CA GLN A 22 37.08 12.65 -0.97
C GLN A 22 36.58 11.64 0.05
N MET A 23 37.47 11.06 0.88
CA MET A 23 37.06 10.14 1.94
C MET A 23 36.17 10.82 3.00
N MET A 24 36.46 12.07 3.38
CA MET A 24 35.61 12.80 4.32
C MET A 24 34.22 13.11 3.72
N VAL A 25 34.17 13.49 2.44
CA VAL A 25 32.89 13.71 1.75
C VAL A 25 32.08 12.43 1.69
N LEU A 26 32.70 11.28 1.37
CA LEU A 26 32.00 9.99 1.35
C LEU A 26 31.47 9.59 2.72
N LEU A 27 32.22 9.84 3.80
CA LEU A 27 31.76 9.56 5.16
C LEU A 27 30.52 10.37 5.54
N VAL A 28 30.52 11.68 5.26
CA VAL A 28 29.36 12.54 5.55
C VAL A 28 28.18 12.18 4.66
N ALA A 29 28.41 12.00 3.36
CA ALA A 29 27.37 11.60 2.41
C ALA A 29 26.76 10.23 2.78
N GLY A 30 27.58 9.27 3.23
CA GLY A 30 27.12 7.96 3.68
C GLY A 30 26.21 8.05 4.90
N ALA A 31 26.57 8.84 5.91
CA ALA A 31 25.74 9.04 7.10
C ALA A 31 24.40 9.70 6.77
N LEU A 32 24.40 10.75 5.94
CA LEU A 32 23.16 11.42 5.51
C LEU A 32 22.27 10.51 4.66
N GLY A 33 22.87 9.74 3.75
CA GLY A 33 22.16 8.77 2.92
C GLY A 33 21.46 7.68 3.73
N ALA A 34 22.09 7.17 4.79
CA ALA A 34 21.50 6.14 5.64
C ALA A 34 20.21 6.60 6.35
N VAL A 35 20.19 7.84 6.86
CA VAL A 35 19.00 8.40 7.53
C VAL A 35 17.86 8.57 6.52
N ALA A 36 18.14 9.15 5.35
CA ALA A 36 17.14 9.38 4.30
C ALA A 36 16.57 8.07 3.73
N LEU A 37 17.38 7.01 3.65
CA LEU A 37 16.94 5.73 3.09
C LEU A 37 15.86 5.07 3.96
N SER A 38 15.97 5.20 5.28
CA SER A 38 15.01 4.58 6.21
C SER A 38 13.58 5.11 6.03
N SER A 39 13.41 6.43 5.88
CA SER A 39 12.11 7.04 5.65
C SER A 39 11.58 6.77 4.24
N TRP A 40 12.44 6.75 3.23
CA TRP A 40 12.04 6.47 1.85
C TRP A 40 11.46 5.07 1.68
N LEU A 41 12.06 4.06 2.33
CA LEU A 41 11.54 2.69 2.30
C LEU A 41 10.15 2.58 2.94
N ASP A 42 9.89 3.27 4.04
CA ASP A 42 8.58 3.28 4.70
C ASP A 42 7.49 3.92 3.79
N VAL A 43 7.84 4.97 3.04
CA VAL A 43 6.91 5.62 2.09
C VAL A 43 6.58 4.70 0.92
N GLN A 44 7.58 4.02 0.35
CA GLN A 44 7.39 3.07 -0.75
C GLN A 44 6.46 1.91 -0.35
N VAL A 45 6.63 1.37 0.85
CA VAL A 45 5.77 0.32 1.38
C VAL A 45 4.32 0.81 1.49
N ARG A 46 4.12 2.05 1.96
CA ARG A 46 2.79 2.66 2.06
C ARG A 46 2.16 2.95 0.70
N GLU A 47 2.95 3.35 -0.30
CA GLU A 47 2.47 3.57 -1.66
C GLU A 47 1.94 2.26 -2.26
N ARG A 48 2.71 1.17 -2.17
CA ARG A 48 2.28 -0.16 -2.62
C ARG A 48 1.05 -0.66 -1.87
N ALA A 49 0.98 -0.44 -0.55
CA ALA A 49 -0.20 -0.80 0.24
C ALA A 49 -1.43 0.05 -0.14
N THR A 50 -1.23 1.31 -0.56
CA THR A 50 -2.30 2.18 -1.06
C THR A 50 -2.76 1.75 -2.46
N GLU A 51 -1.84 1.33 -3.33
CA GLU A 51 -2.18 0.75 -4.62
C GLU A 51 -3.03 -0.53 -4.45
N ALA A 52 -2.59 -1.44 -3.58
CA ALA A 52 -3.33 -2.63 -3.22
C ALA A 52 -4.72 -2.27 -2.66
N TYR A 53 -4.81 -1.28 -1.77
CA TYR A 53 -6.09 -0.83 -1.24
C TYR A 53 -7.03 -0.28 -2.33
N ASN A 54 -6.54 0.56 -3.23
CA ASN A 54 -7.34 1.10 -4.32
C ASN A 54 -7.88 0.00 -5.25
N GLN A 55 -7.09 -1.05 -5.48
CA GLN A 55 -7.53 -2.25 -6.23
C GLN A 55 -8.57 -3.06 -5.43
N LEU A 56 -8.42 -3.16 -4.10
CA LEU A 56 -9.39 -3.80 -3.22
C LEU A 56 -10.74 -3.06 -3.23
N GLU A 57 -10.74 -1.73 -3.24
CA GLU A 57 -11.98 -0.94 -3.29
C GLU A 57 -12.80 -1.14 -4.57
N ALA A 58 -12.19 -1.66 -5.64
CA ALA A 58 -12.90 -1.97 -6.88
C ALA A 58 -14.01 -3.02 -6.69
N ILE A 59 -14.03 -3.75 -5.57
CA ILE A 59 -15.11 -4.70 -5.25
C ILE A 59 -16.37 -4.03 -4.69
N LYS A 60 -16.27 -2.80 -4.17
CA LYS A 60 -17.40 -2.10 -3.52
C LYS A 60 -18.62 -1.95 -4.43
N PRO A 61 -18.50 -1.54 -5.70
CA PRO A 61 -19.66 -1.38 -6.58
C PRO A 61 -20.40 -2.70 -6.85
N ALA A 62 -19.69 -3.82 -6.92
CA ALA A 62 -20.30 -5.13 -7.12
C ALA A 62 -21.11 -5.58 -5.89
N ALA A 63 -20.55 -5.37 -4.69
CA ALA A 63 -21.26 -5.62 -3.44
C ALA A 63 -22.46 -4.68 -3.23
N GLU A 64 -22.33 -3.38 -3.55
CA GLU A 64 -23.47 -2.44 -3.50
C GLU A 64 -24.58 -2.81 -4.47
N LYS A 65 -24.24 -3.27 -5.68
CA LYS A 65 -25.22 -3.78 -6.64
C LYS A 65 -25.99 -4.96 -6.04
N LEU A 66 -25.27 -5.93 -5.46
CA LEU A 66 -25.88 -7.09 -4.80
C LEU A 66 -26.77 -6.67 -3.62
N GLY A 67 -26.36 -5.70 -2.81
CA GLY A 67 -27.14 -5.17 -1.69
C GLY A 67 -28.46 -4.53 -2.13
N ARG A 68 -28.42 -3.73 -3.20
CA ARG A 68 -29.63 -3.14 -3.82
C ARG A 68 -30.55 -4.19 -4.43
N GLU A 69 -30.00 -5.22 -5.08
CA GLU A 69 -30.78 -6.35 -5.61
C GLU A 69 -31.51 -7.13 -4.50
N GLN A 70 -30.88 -7.25 -3.33
CA GLN A 70 -31.49 -7.87 -2.14
C GLN A 70 -32.45 -6.95 -1.38
N ARG A 71 -32.60 -5.68 -1.79
CA ARG A 71 -33.53 -4.70 -1.18
C ARG A 71 -33.37 -4.60 0.34
N GLY A 72 -32.13 -4.58 0.82
CA GLY A 72 -31.82 -4.49 2.26
C GLY A 72 -32.03 -5.79 3.06
N GLN A 73 -32.34 -6.92 2.41
CA GLN A 73 -32.35 -8.22 3.08
C GLN A 73 -30.93 -8.67 3.44
N PRO A 74 -30.75 -9.43 4.55
CA PRO A 74 -29.44 -9.92 4.96
C PRO A 74 -28.74 -10.69 3.84
N TRP A 75 -27.40 -10.57 3.80
CA TRP A 75 -26.59 -11.28 2.83
C TRP A 75 -26.79 -12.81 2.95
N PRO A 76 -26.67 -13.55 1.84
CA PRO A 76 -26.74 -15.01 1.89
C PRO A 76 -25.58 -15.56 2.74
N ALA A 77 -25.89 -16.47 3.67
CA ALA A 77 -24.88 -17.07 4.56
C ALA A 77 -23.76 -17.81 3.80
N SER A 78 -24.01 -18.24 2.56
CA SER A 78 -23.04 -18.89 1.67
C SER A 78 -22.45 -17.94 0.62
N LEU A 79 -22.35 -16.65 0.92
CA LEU A 79 -21.76 -15.68 -0.01
C LEU A 79 -20.29 -16.03 -0.26
N ALA A 80 -19.96 -16.28 -1.52
CA ALA A 80 -18.61 -16.58 -1.98
C ALA A 80 -18.07 -15.45 -2.84
N MET A 81 -16.74 -15.36 -3.00
CA MET A 81 -16.10 -14.31 -3.81
C MET A 81 -16.68 -14.25 -5.23
N ALA A 82 -16.95 -15.41 -5.84
CA ALA A 82 -17.53 -15.51 -7.18
C ALA A 82 -18.91 -14.85 -7.33
N THR A 83 -19.67 -14.67 -6.23
CA THR A 83 -20.96 -13.97 -6.26
C THR A 83 -20.81 -12.45 -6.42
N LEU A 84 -19.66 -11.91 -6.03
CA LEU A 84 -19.29 -10.51 -6.23
C LEU A 84 -18.60 -10.27 -7.58
N GLY A 85 -18.49 -11.31 -8.42
CA GLY A 85 -17.83 -11.27 -9.72
C GLY A 85 -16.37 -11.72 -9.67
N GLU A 86 -15.61 -11.27 -10.67
CA GLU A 86 -14.18 -11.56 -10.77
C GLU A 86 -13.42 -10.81 -9.67
N ALA A 87 -12.52 -11.51 -8.98
CA ALA A 87 -11.68 -10.88 -7.98
C ALA A 87 -10.76 -9.84 -8.66
N PRO A 88 -10.61 -8.62 -8.09
CA PRO A 88 -9.70 -7.64 -8.64
C PRO A 88 -8.29 -8.22 -8.79
N ALA A 89 -7.76 -8.13 -10.01
CA ALA A 89 -6.36 -8.45 -10.25
C ALA A 89 -5.49 -7.32 -9.68
N GLY A 90 -4.47 -7.69 -8.92
CA GLY A 90 -3.53 -6.75 -8.33
C GLY A 90 -2.13 -7.34 -8.27
N SER A 91 -1.13 -6.51 -8.59
CA SER A 91 0.29 -6.85 -8.50
C SER A 91 0.70 -7.27 -7.08
N HIS A 92 0.03 -6.67 -6.09
CA HIS A 92 0.32 -6.83 -4.67
C HIS A 92 -0.59 -7.82 -3.95
N PHE A 93 -1.34 -8.66 -4.68
CA PHE A 93 -2.19 -9.69 -4.09
C PHE A 93 -1.66 -11.09 -4.36
N VAL A 94 -1.70 -11.95 -3.33
CA VAL A 94 -1.44 -13.37 -3.51
C VAL A 94 -2.55 -13.97 -4.39
N PRO A 95 -2.21 -14.58 -5.54
CA PRO A 95 -3.21 -15.19 -6.42
C PRO A 95 -4.08 -16.21 -5.68
N GLY A 96 -5.40 -16.13 -5.86
CA GLY A 96 -6.36 -17.04 -5.21
C GLY A 96 -6.54 -16.83 -3.70
N SER A 97 -5.91 -15.81 -3.09
CA SER A 97 -6.05 -15.54 -1.65
C SER A 97 -7.34 -14.81 -1.27
N TRP A 98 -8.15 -14.42 -2.26
CA TRP A 98 -9.42 -13.73 -2.09
C TRP A 98 -10.44 -14.61 -1.38
N GLN A 99 -11.04 -14.07 -0.33
CA GLN A 99 -12.09 -14.72 0.43
C GLN A 99 -13.20 -13.70 0.66
N ALA A 100 -14.43 -14.10 0.40
CA ALA A 100 -15.61 -13.36 0.83
C ALA A 100 -16.40 -14.25 1.79
N SER A 101 -16.95 -13.62 2.81
CA SER A 101 -17.84 -14.25 3.78
C SER A 101 -18.89 -13.22 4.17
N ALA A 102 -20.10 -13.67 4.46
CA ALA A 102 -21.13 -12.78 4.95
C ALA A 102 -21.81 -13.41 6.17
N GLN A 103 -22.16 -12.55 7.12
CA GLN A 103 -22.90 -12.90 8.31
C GLN A 103 -23.95 -11.82 8.54
N ASP A 104 -25.22 -12.19 8.39
CA ASP A 104 -26.36 -11.28 8.47
C ASP A 104 -26.20 -10.06 7.54
N ARG A 105 -26.08 -8.85 8.11
CA ARG A 105 -25.89 -7.60 7.36
C ARG A 105 -24.41 -7.24 7.12
N LEU A 106 -23.46 -8.03 7.64
CA LEU A 106 -22.02 -7.80 7.51
C LEU A 106 -21.42 -8.67 6.39
N LEU A 107 -20.89 -8.01 5.36
CA LEU A 107 -20.04 -8.60 4.34
C LEU A 107 -18.57 -8.37 4.70
N THR A 108 -17.75 -9.41 4.71
CA THR A 108 -16.29 -9.31 4.88
C THR A 108 -15.61 -9.90 3.65
N VAL A 109 -14.90 -9.05 2.92
CA VAL A 109 -13.99 -9.44 1.83
C VAL A 109 -12.56 -9.33 2.35
N SER A 110 -11.71 -10.29 2.05
CA SER A 110 -10.30 -10.22 2.43
C SER A 110 -9.38 -10.78 1.35
N VAL A 111 -8.18 -10.22 1.28
CA VAL A 111 -7.14 -10.60 0.33
C VAL A 111 -5.78 -10.55 1.02
N GLN A 112 -4.89 -11.46 0.68
CA GLN A 112 -3.54 -11.50 1.23
C GLN A 112 -2.59 -10.67 0.37
N LEU A 113 -1.75 -9.86 1.02
CA LEU A 113 -0.77 -9.01 0.39
C LEU A 113 0.51 -9.77 0.03
N GLN A 114 1.14 -9.36 -1.07
CA GLN A 114 2.48 -9.76 -1.49
C GLN A 114 3.24 -8.59 -2.09
N ASP A 115 4.57 -8.65 -2.11
CA ASP A 115 5.47 -7.63 -2.67
C ASP A 115 5.15 -6.18 -2.23
N THR A 116 4.59 -6.02 -1.04
CA THR A 116 4.31 -4.71 -0.43
C THR A 116 5.42 -4.34 0.54
N GLY A 117 6.01 -5.33 1.20
CA GLY A 117 7.15 -5.18 2.08
C GLY A 117 7.16 -6.25 3.16
N ARG A 118 8.35 -6.57 3.70
CA ARG A 118 8.56 -7.71 4.62
C ARG A 118 7.59 -7.82 5.80
N HIS A 119 7.00 -6.72 6.24
CA HIS A 119 6.08 -6.69 7.38
C HIS A 119 4.60 -6.78 7.00
N LEU A 120 4.27 -6.54 5.73
CA LEU A 120 2.92 -6.58 5.17
C LEU A 120 2.71 -7.81 4.30
N ASP A 121 3.77 -8.38 3.73
CA ASP A 121 3.71 -9.60 2.93
C ASP A 121 3.14 -10.74 3.78
N GLY A 122 2.15 -11.44 3.23
CA GLY A 122 1.42 -12.50 3.92
C GLY A 122 0.35 -12.03 4.89
N GLN A 123 0.25 -10.72 5.19
CA GLN A 123 -0.87 -10.14 5.95
C GLN A 123 -2.09 -9.94 5.03
N ARG A 124 -3.28 -9.85 5.61
CA ARG A 124 -4.55 -9.65 4.92
C ARG A 124 -5.10 -8.23 5.13
N LEU A 125 -5.54 -7.64 4.02
CA LEU A 125 -6.47 -6.53 4.06
C LEU A 125 -7.89 -7.07 4.08
N LEU A 126 -8.73 -6.44 4.90
CA LEU A 126 -10.13 -6.76 5.05
C LEU A 126 -10.96 -5.53 4.68
N LEU A 127 -11.97 -5.75 3.86
CA LEU A 127 -12.97 -4.75 3.55
C LEU A 127 -14.31 -5.24 4.07
N LYS A 128 -14.86 -4.51 5.04
CA LYS A 128 -16.09 -4.86 5.71
C LYS A 128 -17.22 -3.93 5.32
N GLY A 129 -18.28 -4.46 4.75
CA GLY A 129 -19.47 -3.74 4.29
C GLY A 129 -20.68 -4.07 5.15
N TRP A 130 -21.31 -3.07 5.76
CA TRP A 130 -22.59 -3.22 6.46
C TRP A 130 -23.72 -2.80 5.54
N LEU A 131 -24.67 -3.69 5.33
CA LEU A 131 -25.89 -3.42 4.59
C LEU A 131 -26.86 -2.61 5.46
N GLU A 132 -27.26 -1.45 4.97
CA GLU A 132 -28.32 -0.61 5.52
C GLU A 132 -29.68 -1.03 4.99
N GLU A 133 -30.74 -0.58 5.66
CA GLU A 133 -32.13 -0.93 5.28
C GLU A 133 -32.53 -0.37 3.92
N ASP A 134 -31.92 0.75 3.53
CA ASP A 134 -32.10 1.38 2.21
C ASP A 134 -31.40 0.61 1.07
N GLY A 135 -30.64 -0.46 1.40
CA GLY A 135 -29.86 -1.25 0.45
C GLY A 135 -28.45 -0.70 0.16
N ASP A 136 -28.08 0.41 0.80
CA ASP A 136 -26.73 0.98 0.76
C ASP A 136 -25.75 0.15 1.60
N VAL A 137 -24.47 0.16 1.22
CA VAL A 137 -23.42 -0.57 1.94
C VAL A 137 -22.40 0.40 2.51
N ARG A 138 -22.21 0.39 3.83
CA ARG A 138 -21.20 1.20 4.51
C ARG A 138 -19.92 0.41 4.71
N TRP A 139 -18.82 0.96 4.23
CA TRP A 139 -17.53 0.28 4.21
C TRP A 139 -16.56 0.75 5.29
N VAL A 140 -15.88 -0.20 5.91
CA VAL A 140 -14.70 0.02 6.75
C VAL A 140 -13.59 -0.88 6.26
N CYS A 141 -12.39 -0.33 6.09
CA CYS A 141 -11.21 -1.14 5.88
C CYS A 141 -10.60 -1.53 7.23
N ALA A 142 -10.12 -2.76 7.32
CA ALA A 142 -9.36 -3.27 8.44
C ALA A 142 -8.20 -4.11 7.92
N SER A 143 -7.29 -4.47 8.81
CA SER A 143 -6.14 -5.32 8.49
C SER A 143 -5.82 -6.24 9.65
N ASP A 144 -5.24 -7.40 9.37
CA ASP A 144 -4.67 -8.30 10.39
C ASP A 144 -3.20 -7.95 10.73
N VAL A 145 -2.66 -6.91 10.08
CA VAL A 145 -1.30 -6.40 10.26
C VAL A 145 -1.08 -6.02 11.72
N ASP A 146 0.13 -6.32 12.22
CA ASP A 146 0.53 -5.96 13.57
C ASP A 146 0.44 -4.42 13.78
N PRO A 147 -0.14 -3.95 14.90
CA PRO A 147 -0.27 -2.52 15.20
C PRO A 147 1.02 -1.71 15.08
N ARG A 148 2.18 -2.33 15.30
CA ARG A 148 3.49 -1.66 15.15
C ARG A 148 3.76 -1.17 13.72
N TRP A 149 3.11 -1.79 12.73
CA TRP A 149 3.27 -1.49 11.30
C TRP A 149 2.05 -0.79 10.68
N HIS A 150 1.02 -0.44 11.45
CA HIS A 150 -0.17 0.28 10.93
C HIS A 150 0.17 1.61 10.27
N LYS A 151 1.28 2.26 10.65
CA LYS A 151 1.79 3.47 9.99
C LYS A 151 2.07 3.29 8.48
N GLN A 152 2.34 2.06 8.05
CA GLN A 152 2.62 1.69 6.66
C GLN A 152 1.34 1.41 5.87
N LEU A 153 0.19 1.30 6.54
CA LEU A 153 -1.09 1.09 5.88
C LEU A 153 -1.75 2.43 5.49
N PRO A 154 -2.61 2.42 4.46
CA PRO A 154 -3.50 3.53 4.16
C PRO A 154 -4.35 3.88 5.39
N ALA A 155 -4.58 5.17 5.61
CA ALA A 155 -5.40 5.68 6.71
C ALA A 155 -6.72 4.90 6.94
N PRO A 156 -7.53 4.55 5.90
CA PRO A 156 -8.78 3.82 6.14
C PRO A 156 -8.58 2.40 6.71
N CYS A 157 -7.41 1.78 6.54
CA CYS A 157 -7.14 0.38 6.88
C CYS A 157 -6.36 0.19 8.19
N GLN A 158 -6.08 1.27 8.93
CA GLN A 158 -5.33 1.24 10.19
C GLN A 158 -6.16 0.71 11.38
N TYR A 159 -7.30 0.09 11.10
CA TYR A 159 -8.23 -0.42 12.11
C TYR A 159 -8.12 -1.92 12.28
N LYS A 160 -8.38 -2.38 13.51
CA LYS A 160 -8.43 -3.81 13.83
C LYS A 160 -9.60 -4.48 13.10
N PRO A 161 -9.50 -5.80 12.79
CA PRO A 161 -10.57 -6.54 12.13
C PRO A 161 -11.90 -6.51 12.88
N SER A 162 -11.92 -6.25 14.18
CA SER A 162 -13.14 -6.16 14.98
C SER A 162 -13.94 -4.86 14.80
N ARG A 163 -13.42 -3.85 14.07
CA ARG A 163 -14.09 -2.55 13.96
C ARG A 163 -15.34 -2.63 13.06
N SER A 164 -16.45 -2.10 13.57
CA SER A 164 -17.68 -1.80 12.83
C SER A 164 -17.69 -0.33 12.38
N PRO A 165 -18.36 0.04 11.28
CA PRO A 165 -18.62 1.42 10.95
C PRO A 165 -19.38 2.10 12.09
N GLU A 166 -18.99 3.34 12.35
CA GLU A 166 -19.73 4.26 13.22
C GLU A 166 -21.14 4.45 12.63
N PRO A 167 -22.22 4.51 13.44
CA PRO A 167 -23.55 4.92 12.97
C PRO A 167 -23.50 6.28 12.26
N LYS A 168 -24.39 6.51 11.27
CA LYS A 168 -24.53 7.83 10.66
C LYS A 168 -25.06 8.74 11.77
N SER A 169 -24.25 9.68 12.23
CA SER A 169 -24.77 10.79 13.02
C SER A 169 -25.59 11.65 12.08
N GLU A 170 -26.90 11.64 12.28
CA GLU A 170 -27.87 12.54 11.64
C GLU A 170 -27.60 14.00 12.02
#